data_AF-A0A1I3V2V5-F1
#
_entry.id   AF-A0A1I3V2V5-F1
#
_cell.length_a   1.000
_cell.length_b   1.000
_cell.length_c   1.000
_cell.angle_alpha   90.00
_cell.angle_beta   90.00
_cell.angle_gamma   90.00
#
_symmetry.space_group_name_H-M   'P 1'
#
loop_
_entity.id
_entity.type
_entity.pdbx_description
1 polymer ?
#
loop_
_entity_poly.entity_id
_entity_poly.type
_entity_poly.pdbx_seq_one_letter_code
_entity_poly.pdbx_strand_id
1 'polypeptide(L)'
;MPIIFRHGGYIFFFYSNEGRPREPRHVHVRSSGSEAKVWLEPHVALADNHGFHSKHLKLIMAHVELNRAVLMDAWDEHFGN
;
A
#
# COMPACT_ATOMS: atom_id res chain seq x y z
N MET A 1 -0.21 1.38 13.08
CA MET A 1 0.14 1.77 11.70
C MET A 1 1.65 1.71 11.54
N PRO A 2 2.22 0.54 11.18
CA PRO A 2 3.61 0.46 10.77
C PRO A 2 3.82 1.24 9.46
N ILE A 3 4.76 2.19 9.46
CA ILE A 3 5.22 2.86 8.23
C ILE A 3 6.34 2.00 7.68
N ILE A 4 6.19 1.54 6.44
CA ILE A 4 7.18 0.68 5.79
C ILE A 4 8.30 1.56 5.23
N PHE A 5 7.94 2.56 4.43
CA PHE A 5 8.88 3.56 3.93
C PHE A 5 8.17 4.85 3.49
N ARG A 6 8.99 5.88 3.23
CA ARG A 6 8.56 7.18 2.69
C ARG A 6 9.32 7.47 1.40
N HIS A 7 8.63 7.96 0.38
CA HIS A 7 9.26 8.35 -0.89
C HIS A 7 8.55 9.57 -1.50
N GLY A 8 9.27 10.65 -1.77
CA GLY A 8 8.73 11.80 -2.52
C GLY A 8 7.45 12.43 -1.94
N GLY A 9 7.23 12.35 -0.63
CA GLY A 9 6.00 12.83 0.04
C GLY A 9 4.91 11.75 0.23
N TYR A 10 5.06 10.59 -0.41
CA TYR A 10 4.22 9.43 -0.20
C TYR A 10 4.66 8.62 1.02
N ILE A 11 3.69 8.20 1.82
CA ILE A 11 3.89 7.33 2.99
C ILE A 11 3.22 6.00 2.70
N PHE A 12 3.98 4.91 2.74
CA PHE A 12 3.51 3.54 2.53
C PHE A 12 3.35 2.84 3.89
N PHE A 13 2.18 2.27 4.15
CA PHE A 13 1.85 1.70 5.46
C PHE A 13 0.75 0.64 5.37
N PHE A 14 0.54 -0.08 6.48
CA PHE A 14 -0.61 -0.96 6.69
C PHE A 14 -1.45 -0.46 7.87
N TYR A 15 -2.77 -0.68 7.83
CA TYR A 15 -3.58 -0.49 9.03
C TYR A 15 -3.38 -1.70 9.93
N SER A 16 -3.15 -1.50 11.23
CA SER A 16 -2.96 -2.65 12.13
C SER A 16 -4.26 -3.40 12.41
N ASN A 17 -5.41 -2.83 12.04
CA ASN A 17 -6.75 -3.37 12.25
C ASN A 17 -7.43 -3.68 10.91
N GLU A 18 -6.90 -4.66 10.16
CA GLU A 18 -7.39 -5.13 8.84
C GLU A 18 -8.68 -5.99 8.92
N GLY A 19 -9.48 -5.84 9.98
CA GLY A 19 -10.71 -6.62 10.17
C GLY A 19 -10.52 -8.13 10.39
N ARG A 20 -11.64 -8.86 10.46
CA ARG A 20 -11.72 -10.33 10.52
C ARG A 20 -12.92 -10.81 9.67
N PRO A 21 -12.73 -11.57 8.57
CA PRO A 21 -11.47 -12.07 8.04
C PRO A 21 -10.59 -10.95 7.47
N ARG A 22 -9.28 -11.16 7.48
CA ARG A 22 -8.28 -10.21 6.96
C ARG A 22 -8.35 -10.19 5.43
N GLU A 23 -8.24 -9.01 4.85
CA GLU A 23 -8.16 -8.84 3.40
C GLU A 23 -6.84 -9.40 2.82
N PRO A 24 -6.78 -9.66 1.49
CA PRO A 24 -5.53 -10.01 0.82
C PRO A 24 -4.41 -8.98 1.05
N ARG A 25 -3.15 -9.35 0.79
CA ARG A 25 -2.00 -8.45 1.00
C ARG A 25 -2.15 -7.17 0.20
N HIS A 26 -2.08 -6.03 0.86
CA HIS A 26 -2.19 -4.71 0.24
C HIS A 26 -1.42 -3.66 1.02
N VAL A 27 -1.18 -2.51 0.38
CA VAL A 27 -0.54 -1.35 1.00
C VAL A 27 -1.43 -0.13 0.86
N HIS A 28 -1.45 0.70 1.91
CA HIS A 28 -2.01 2.04 1.85
C HIS A 28 -0.92 3.06 1.58
N VAL A 29 -1.23 4.02 0.71
CA VAL A 29 -0.33 5.09 0.31
C VAL A 29 -1.01 6.42 0.55
N ARG A 30 -0.43 7.27 1.40
CA ARG A 30 -1.01 8.57 1.73
C ARG A 30 -0.07 9.71 1.39
N SER A 31 -0.61 10.81 0.88
CA SER A 31 0.10 12.07 0.65
C SER A 31 -0.89 13.23 0.60
N SER A 32 -0.58 14.34 1.29
CA SER A 32 -1.31 15.62 1.18
C SER A 32 -2.85 15.51 1.31
N GLY A 33 -3.34 14.65 2.21
CA GLY A 33 -4.77 14.43 2.40
C GLY A 33 -5.43 13.44 1.42
N SER A 34 -4.67 12.93 0.44
CA SER A 34 -5.08 11.85 -0.45
C SER A 34 -4.58 10.49 0.06
N GLU A 35 -5.35 9.44 -0.21
CA GLU A 35 -5.00 8.06 0.13
C GLU A 35 -5.36 7.11 -1.02
N ALA A 36 -4.55 6.09 -1.25
CA ALA A 36 -4.83 5.00 -2.17
C ALA A 36 -4.56 3.67 -1.49
N LYS A 37 -5.35 2.66 -1.83
CA LYS A 37 -5.15 1.27 -1.44
C LYS A 37 -4.74 0.49 -2.68
N VAL A 38 -3.68 -0.29 -2.56
CA VAL A 38 -3.11 -1.06 -3.68
C VAL A 38 -2.94 -2.51 -3.26
N TRP A 39 -3.58 -3.43 -3.98
CA TRP A 39 -3.38 -4.86 -3.83
C TRP A 39 -1.97 -5.25 -4.26
N LEU A 40 -1.34 -6.19 -3.55
CA LEU A 40 -0.04 -6.77 -3.89
C LEU A 40 -0.18 -8.14 -4.56
N GLU A 41 -1.35 -8.77 -4.45
CA GLU A 41 -1.65 -10.09 -4.99
C GLU A 41 -3.03 -10.15 -5.65
N PRO A 42 -3.20 -10.95 -6.72
CA PRO A 42 -2.17 -11.75 -7.40
C PRO A 42 -1.16 -10.91 -8.23
N HIS A 43 -1.50 -9.66 -8.52
CA HIS A 43 -0.65 -8.66 -9.18
C HIS A 43 -0.92 -7.28 -8.55
N VAL A 44 -0.05 -6.30 -8.81
CA VAL A 44 -0.24 -4.95 -8.28
C VAL A 44 -1.41 -4.28 -8.98
N ALA A 45 -2.46 -3.99 -8.22
CA ALA A 45 -3.70 -3.40 -8.73
C ALA A 45 -4.24 -2.34 -7.77
N LEU A 46 -4.74 -1.23 -8.34
CA LEU A 46 -5.42 -0.21 -7.54
C LEU A 46 -6.73 -0.79 -7.00
N ALA A 47 -6.86 -0.82 -5.67
CA ALA A 47 -8.07 -1.27 -4.99
C ALA A 47 -9.04 -0.12 -4.76
N ASP A 48 -8.49 1.01 -4.29
CA ASP A 48 -9.26 2.22 -4.00
C ASP A 48 -8.39 3.46 -4.12
N ASN A 49 -9.02 4.59 -4.43
CA ASN A 49 -8.37 5.88 -4.55
C ASN A 49 -9.26 7.00 -4.01
N HIS A 50 -8.76 7.68 -2.99
CA HIS A 50 -9.35 8.89 -2.43
C HIS A 50 -8.43 10.09 -2.68
N GLY A 51 -8.69 10.81 -3.77
CA GLY A 51 -8.11 12.13 -4.03
C GLY A 51 -6.83 12.17 -4.88
N PHE A 52 -6.20 11.04 -5.21
CA PHE A 52 -5.09 11.08 -6.17
C PHE A 52 -5.58 11.22 -7.61
N HIS A 53 -4.90 12.09 -8.37
CA HIS A 53 -5.06 12.15 -9.82
C HIS A 53 -4.22 11.07 -10.52
N SER A 54 -4.59 10.75 -11.77
CA SER A 54 -4.00 9.65 -12.54
C SER A 54 -2.48 9.69 -12.66
N LYS A 55 -1.86 10.89 -12.68
CA LYS A 55 -0.39 11.03 -12.70
C LYS A 55 0.26 10.50 -11.42
N HIS A 56 -0.30 10.83 -10.26
CA HIS A 56 0.20 10.35 -8.98
C HIS A 56 -0.06 8.86 -8.82
N LEU A 57 -1.23 8.38 -9.22
CA LEU A 57 -1.53 6.95 -9.21
C LEU A 57 -0.52 6.15 -10.03
N LYS A 58 -0.15 6.60 -11.23
CA LYS A 58 0.88 5.92 -12.05
C LYS A 58 2.22 5.82 -11.32
N LEU A 59 2.66 6.89 -10.65
CA LEU A 59 3.89 6.88 -9.87
C LEU A 59 3.80 5.93 -8.68
N ILE A 60 2.69 6.01 -7.92
CA ILE A 60 2.43 5.13 -6.78
C ILE A 60 2.48 3.67 -7.22
N MET A 61 1.75 3.30 -8.27
CA MET A 61 1.72 1.93 -8.78
C MET A 61 3.10 1.45 -9.22
N ALA A 62 3.90 2.29 -9.89
CA ALA A 62 5.27 1.95 -10.26
C ALA A 62 6.18 1.71 -9.04
N HIS A 63 6.04 2.51 -7.98
CA HIS A 63 6.79 2.32 -6.74
C HIS A 63 6.33 1.08 -5.97
N VAL A 64 5.03 0.79 -5.95
CA VAL A 64 4.51 -0.44 -5.34
C VAL A 64 5.04 -1.66 -6.07
N GLU A 65 5.01 -1.67 -7.40
CA GLU A 65 5.56 -2.78 -8.21
C GLU A 65 7.06 -2.97 -7.95
N LEU A 66 7.84 -1.89 -7.99
CA LEU A 66 9.28 -1.94 -7.74
C LEU A 66 9.63 -2.51 -6.36
N ASN A 67 8.80 -2.25 -5.35
CA ASN A 67 9.03 -2.66 -3.97
C ASN A 67 8.11 -3.80 -3.52
N ARG A 68 7.46 -4.50 -4.46
CA ARG A 68 6.40 -5.47 -4.17
C ARG A 68 6.85 -6.55 -3.18
N ALA A 69 8.04 -7.12 -3.39
CA ALA A 69 8.60 -8.16 -2.52
C ALA A 69 8.77 -7.65 -1.07
N VAL A 70 9.39 -6.48 -0.90
CA VAL A 70 9.60 -5.86 0.41
C VAL A 70 8.26 -5.56 1.12
N LEU A 71 7.26 -5.10 0.36
CA LEU A 71 5.93 -4.85 0.90
C LEU A 71 5.22 -6.15 1.33
N MET A 72 5.38 -7.24 0.57
CA MET A 72 4.82 -8.54 0.94
C MET A 72 5.50 -9.13 2.17
N ASP A 73 6.83 -9.04 2.26
CA ASP A 73 7.60 -9.51 3.42
C ASP A 73 7.20 -8.73 4.69
N ALA A 74 7.11 -7.40 4.59
CA ALA A 74 6.68 -6.55 5.70
C ALA A 74 5.23 -6.83 6.13
N TRP A 75 4.35 -7.20 5.20
CA TRP A 75 3.00 -7.63 5.52
C TRP A 75 3.04 -8.94 6.32
N ASP A 76 3.79 -9.93 5.86
CA ASP A 76 3.90 -11.23 6.51
C ASP A 76 4.54 -11.13 7.89
N GLU A 77 5.55 -10.30 8.07
CA GLU A 77 6.16 -10.04 9.39
C GLU A 77 5.14 -9.40 10.36
N HIS A 78 4.32 -8.47 9.87
CA HIS A 78 3.36 -7.75 10.71
C HIS A 78 2.11 -8.56 11.04
N PHE A 79 1.69 -9.46 10.15
CA PHE A 79 0.40 -10.16 10.22
C PHE A 79 0.48 -11.68 10.32
N GLY A 80 1.65 -12.27 10.09
CA GLY A 80 1.89 -13.72 10.01
C GLY A 80 2.19 -14.42 11.34
N ASN A 81 1.97 -13.75 12.48
CA ASN A 81 1.93 -14.36 13.81
C ASN A 81 0.48 -14.54 14.30
#